data_AF-A0A0F9RW21-F1
#
_entry.id   AF-A0A0F9RW21-F1
#
_cell.length_a   1.000
_cell.length_b   1.000
_cell.length_c   1.000
_cell.angle_alpha   90.00
_cell.angle_beta   90.00
_cell.angle_gamma   90.00
#
_symmetry.space_group_name_H-M   'P 1'
#
loop_
_entity.id
_entity.type
_entity.pdbx_description
1 polymer ?
#
loop_
_entity_poly.entity_id
_entity_poly.type
_entity_poly.pdbx_seq_one_letter_code
_entity_poly.pdbx_strand_id
1 'polypeptide(L)'
;MSAVNPNLKVDFLNQISELQMEYTVLEVKANYDDLSDLPINKILSLRTRITTSIIRITGRNSEYYKKIKEINDGTDIDDYDKLIYFMGPLDALYQDIENDYIKTLSELIHGDVFSDYLDMAEYLLNEGYEDAAAVIAGRTFKKTLPKIGYSNSNPN
;
A
#
# COMPACT_ATOMS: atom_id res chain seq x y z
N MET A 1 22.00 2.18 10.33
CA MET A 1 21.06 3.15 9.76
C MET A 1 20.57 2.63 8.42
N SER A 2 19.46 1.87 8.43
CA SER A 2 18.87 1.33 7.20
C SER A 2 18.23 2.48 6.43
N ALA A 3 18.87 2.97 5.37
CA ALA A 3 18.25 3.93 4.48
C ALA A 3 17.20 3.17 3.68
N VAL A 4 15.92 3.46 3.90
CA VAL A 4 14.90 3.19 2.88
C VAL A 4 15.47 3.79 1.60
N ASN A 5 15.58 2.97 0.56
CA ASN A 5 16.19 3.37 -0.71
C ASN A 5 15.57 4.71 -1.15
N PRO A 6 16.33 5.82 -1.23
CA PRO A 6 15.76 7.16 -1.40
C PRO A 6 14.88 7.26 -2.65
N ASN A 7 15.13 6.42 -3.66
CA ASN A 7 14.28 6.31 -4.84
C ASN A 7 12.86 5.81 -4.52
N LEU A 8 12.70 4.83 -3.62
CA LEU A 8 11.40 4.24 -3.30
C LEU A 8 10.49 5.21 -2.54
N LYS A 9 11.06 6.00 -1.62
CA LYS A 9 10.31 7.07 -0.92
C LYS A 9 9.79 8.10 -1.92
N VAL A 10 10.66 8.55 -2.83
CA VAL A 10 10.30 9.51 -3.89
C VAL A 10 9.24 8.92 -4.81
N ASP A 11 9.34 7.65 -5.18
CA ASP A 11 8.34 6.96 -6.02
C ASP A 11 6.96 6.91 -5.36
N PHE A 12 6.88 6.65 -4.05
CA PHE A 12 5.60 6.65 -3.32
C PHE A 12 5.01 8.05 -3.15
N LEU A 13 5.84 9.05 -2.86
CA LEU A 13 5.38 10.45 -2.79
C LEU A 13 4.86 10.94 -4.14
N ASN A 14 5.56 10.62 -5.24
CA ASN A 14 5.12 10.94 -6.58
C ASN A 14 3.79 10.26 -6.91
N GLN A 15 3.64 8.99 -6.57
CA GLN A 15 2.39 8.26 -6.79
C GLN A 15 1.21 8.89 -6.05
N ILE A 16 1.38 9.29 -4.78
CA ILE A 16 0.30 9.93 -4.03
C ILE A 16 0.01 11.32 -4.59
N SER A 17 1.05 12.08 -4.92
CA SER A 17 0.93 13.39 -5.57
C SER A 17 0.15 13.33 -6.88
N GLU A 18 0.38 12.32 -7.72
CA GLU A 18 -0.39 12.10 -8.94
C GLU A 18 -1.89 11.90 -8.67
N LEU A 19 -2.24 11.14 -7.63
CA LEU A 19 -3.62 10.91 -7.23
C LEU A 19 -4.29 12.17 -6.68
N GLN A 20 -3.55 12.96 -5.87
CA GLN A 20 -4.01 14.26 -5.38
C GLN A 20 -4.24 15.24 -6.54
N MET A 21 -3.31 15.31 -7.49
CA MET A 21 -3.47 16.16 -8.67
C MET A 21 -4.69 15.74 -9.52
N GLU A 22 -4.91 14.45 -9.70
CA GLU A 22 -6.08 13.95 -10.42
C GLU A 22 -7.39 14.30 -9.70
N TYR A 23 -7.41 14.23 -8.37
CA TYR A 23 -8.54 14.70 -7.57
C TYR A 23 -8.78 16.21 -7.74
N THR A 24 -7.74 17.04 -7.62
CA THR A 24 -7.86 18.50 -7.83
C THR A 24 -8.37 18.83 -9.24
N VAL A 25 -7.95 18.09 -10.26
CA VAL A 25 -8.46 18.27 -11.63
C VAL A 25 -9.96 17.93 -11.74
N LEU A 26 -10.45 16.97 -10.96
CA LEU A 26 -11.88 16.65 -10.90
C LEU A 26 -12.64 17.74 -10.13
N GLU A 27 -12.12 18.17 -8.98
CA GLU A 27 -12.68 19.25 -8.17
C GLU A 27 -12.85 20.56 -8.96
N VAL A 28 -11.82 20.98 -9.70
CA VAL A 28 -11.87 22.17 -10.56
C VAL A 28 -12.89 22.04 -11.71
N LYS A 29 -13.20 20.81 -12.13
CA LYS A 29 -14.19 20.55 -13.20
C LYS A 29 -15.60 20.39 -12.67
N ALA A 30 -15.76 20.09 -11.39
CA ALA A 30 -17.05 19.93 -10.76
C ALA A 30 -17.71 21.30 -10.61
N ASN A 31 -19.02 21.33 -10.83
CA ASN A 31 -19.84 22.51 -10.56
C ASN A 31 -20.38 22.51 -9.13
N TYR A 32 -20.31 21.37 -8.45
CA TYR A 32 -20.76 21.17 -7.08
C TYR A 32 -19.64 20.57 -6.22
N ASP A 33 -19.64 20.97 -4.94
CA ASP A 33 -18.64 20.51 -3.96
C ASP A 33 -18.70 18.99 -3.73
N ASP A 34 -19.85 18.37 -4.00
CA ASP A 34 -20.10 16.93 -3.84
C ASP A 34 -19.65 16.10 -5.06
N LEU A 35 -19.12 16.71 -6.12
CA LEU A 35 -18.67 16.05 -7.36
C LEU A 35 -19.78 15.30 -8.12
N SER A 36 -21.06 15.50 -7.76
CA SER A 36 -22.20 14.73 -8.28
C SER A 36 -22.46 14.94 -9.79
N ASP A 37 -21.95 16.03 -10.36
CA ASP A 37 -22.04 16.34 -11.78
C ASP A 37 -21.01 15.61 -12.64
N LEU A 38 -20.02 14.97 -12.01
CA LEU A 38 -18.97 14.24 -12.70
C LEU A 38 -19.41 12.81 -13.08
N PRO A 39 -18.79 12.24 -14.12
CA PRO A 39 -19.13 10.89 -14.54
C PRO A 39 -18.65 9.87 -13.48
N ILE A 40 -19.59 9.08 -12.96
CA ILE A 40 -19.38 8.12 -11.86
C ILE A 40 -18.22 7.14 -12.10
N ASN A 41 -17.96 6.76 -13.35
CA ASN A 41 -16.85 5.87 -13.70
C ASN A 41 -15.48 6.47 -13.36
N LYS A 42 -15.31 7.79 -13.44
CA LYS A 42 -14.07 8.46 -13.05
C LYS A 42 -13.89 8.48 -11.54
N ILE A 43 -14.97 8.72 -10.80
CA ILE A 43 -15.00 8.69 -9.34
C ILE A 43 -14.61 7.29 -8.83
N LEU A 44 -15.26 6.25 -9.34
CA LEU A 44 -14.98 4.85 -8.97
C LEU A 44 -13.56 4.42 -9.35
N SER A 45 -13.07 4.86 -10.50
CA SER A 45 -11.69 4.58 -10.95
C SER A 45 -10.66 5.18 -9.99
N LEU A 46 -10.82 6.47 -9.65
CA LEU A 46 -9.92 7.16 -8.73
C LEU A 46 -9.99 6.54 -7.32
N ARG A 47 -11.19 6.21 -6.84
CA ARG A 47 -11.41 5.51 -5.57
C ARG A 47 -10.65 4.18 -5.50
N THR A 48 -10.72 3.40 -6.57
CA THR A 48 -10.02 2.12 -6.69
C THR A 48 -8.50 2.31 -6.70
N ARG A 49 -8.01 3.33 -7.42
CA ARG A 49 -6.58 3.65 -7.48
C ARG A 49 -6.03 4.13 -6.14
N ILE A 50 -6.78 4.94 -5.39
CA ILE A 50 -6.41 5.36 -4.02
C ILE A 50 -6.31 4.14 -3.11
N THR A 51 -7.35 3.29 -3.11
CA THR A 51 -7.40 2.09 -2.28
C THR A 51 -6.22 1.15 -2.56
N THR A 52 -5.99 0.85 -3.84
CA THR A 52 -4.89 -0.05 -4.25
C THR A 52 -3.52 0.55 -3.95
N SER A 53 -3.37 1.88 -4.05
CA SER A 53 -2.13 2.58 -3.70
C SER A 53 -1.86 2.51 -2.21
N ILE A 54 -2.85 2.76 -1.38
CA ILE A 54 -2.73 2.69 0.08
C ILE A 54 -2.44 1.26 0.53
N ILE A 55 -3.11 0.24 -0.01
CA ILE A 55 -2.79 -1.16 0.26
C ILE A 55 -1.34 -1.47 -0.12
N ARG A 56 -0.86 -0.99 -1.27
CA ARG A 56 0.51 -1.22 -1.73
C ARG A 56 1.55 -0.56 -0.84
N ILE A 57 1.25 0.63 -0.35
CA ILE A 57 2.18 1.45 0.45
C ILE A 57 2.13 1.09 1.94
N THR A 58 1.00 0.60 2.45
CA THR A 58 0.76 0.44 3.90
C THR A 58 0.34 -0.98 4.32
N GLY A 59 -0.04 -1.84 3.38
CA GLY A 59 -0.64 -3.15 3.67
C GLY A 59 -2.13 -3.07 3.98
N ARG A 60 -2.76 -4.23 4.16
CA ARG A 60 -4.20 -4.34 4.50
C ARG A 60 -4.48 -4.20 6.01
N ASN A 61 -3.46 -4.28 6.86
CA ASN A 61 -3.63 -4.11 8.30
C ASN A 61 -3.45 -2.67 8.78
N SER A 62 -3.21 -1.72 7.87
CA SER A 62 -2.99 -0.32 8.23
C SER A 62 -4.27 0.38 8.67
N GLU A 63 -4.12 1.35 9.58
CA GLU A 63 -5.22 2.24 9.99
C GLU A 63 -5.76 3.04 8.79
N TYR A 64 -4.91 3.34 7.81
CA TYR A 64 -5.28 3.94 6.53
C TYR A 64 -6.28 3.10 5.75
N TYR A 65 -5.98 1.81 5.56
CA TYR A 65 -6.86 0.90 4.83
C TYR A 65 -8.14 0.62 5.62
N LYS A 66 -8.07 0.45 6.95
CA LYS A 66 -9.25 0.26 7.80
C LYS A 66 -10.22 1.43 7.66
N LYS A 67 -9.72 2.67 7.67
CA LYS A 67 -10.53 3.88 7.49
C LYS A 67 -11.19 3.93 6.11
N ILE A 68 -10.44 3.60 5.04
CA ILE A 68 -11.01 3.52 3.69
C ILE A 68 -12.09 2.45 3.58
N LYS A 69 -11.87 1.29 4.20
CA LYS A 69 -12.85 0.21 4.22
C LYS A 69 -14.13 0.64 4.95
N GLU A 70 -14.00 1.30 6.10
CA GLU A 70 -15.13 1.85 6.87
C GLU A 70 -15.97 2.82 6.02
N ILE A 71 -15.31 3.76 5.31
CA ILE A 71 -16.00 4.71 4.42
C ILE A 71 -16.67 3.98 3.25
N ASN A 72 -16.01 2.97 2.68
CA ASN A 72 -16.53 2.23 1.54
C ASN A 72 -17.76 1.38 1.91
N ASP A 73 -17.72 0.72 3.07
CA ASP A 73 -18.76 -0.17 3.58
C ASP A 73 -19.94 0.60 4.20
N GLY A 74 -19.74 1.87 4.56
CA GLY A 74 -20.80 2.78 5.00
C GLY A 74 -21.88 3.01 3.94
N THR A 75 -23.14 2.86 4.33
CA THR A 75 -24.32 3.07 3.46
C THR A 75 -24.85 4.49 3.49
N ASP A 76 -24.42 5.29 4.46
CA ASP A 76 -24.97 6.63 4.73
C ASP A 76 -24.29 7.75 3.91
N ILE A 77 -23.33 7.38 3.06
CA ILE A 77 -22.53 8.31 2.26
C ILE A 77 -22.67 7.92 0.79
N ASP A 78 -22.96 8.88 -0.07
CA ASP A 78 -23.05 8.65 -1.51
C ASP A 78 -21.68 8.36 -2.13
N ASP A 79 -21.65 7.62 -3.23
CA ASP A 79 -20.40 7.18 -3.88
C ASP A 79 -19.47 8.34 -4.29
N TYR A 80 -20.06 9.51 -4.53
CA TYR A 80 -19.36 10.75 -4.83
C TYR A 80 -18.68 11.35 -3.59
N ASP A 81 -19.42 11.52 -2.50
CA ASP A 81 -18.89 12.01 -1.22
C ASP A 81 -17.82 11.07 -0.65
N LYS A 82 -17.96 9.75 -0.86
CA LYS A 82 -16.94 8.77 -0.45
C LYS A 82 -15.55 9.12 -0.98
N LEU A 83 -15.44 9.67 -2.18
CA LEU A 83 -14.14 10.06 -2.74
C LEU A 83 -13.48 11.20 -1.96
N ILE A 84 -14.28 12.17 -1.49
CA ILE A 84 -13.81 13.29 -0.67
C ILE A 84 -13.23 12.75 0.64
N TYR A 85 -13.95 11.82 1.28
CA TYR A 85 -13.48 11.18 2.52
C TYR A 85 -12.24 10.31 2.33
N PHE A 86 -11.97 9.80 1.12
CA PHE A 86 -10.76 9.02 0.82
C PHE A 86 -9.49 9.90 0.75
N MET A 87 -9.62 11.21 0.52
CA MET A 87 -8.48 12.13 0.52
C MET A 87 -7.86 12.27 1.92
N GLY A 88 -8.66 12.26 2.98
CA GLY A 88 -8.15 12.38 4.36
C GLY A 88 -7.08 11.31 4.71
N PRO A 89 -7.38 10.00 4.56
CA PRO A 89 -6.39 8.94 4.76
C PRO A 89 -5.20 9.02 3.79
N LEU A 90 -5.42 9.48 2.56
CA LEU A 90 -4.35 9.63 1.56
C LEU A 90 -3.37 10.76 1.93
N ASP A 91 -3.88 11.90 2.39
CA ASP A 91 -3.08 13.06 2.81
C ASP A 91 -2.30 12.76 4.09
N ALA A 92 -2.94 12.07 5.05
CA ALA A 92 -2.26 11.60 6.25
C ALA A 92 -1.11 10.64 5.90
N LEU A 93 -1.32 9.72 4.95
CA LEU A 93 -0.27 8.84 4.45
C LEU A 93 0.86 9.63 3.77
N TYR A 94 0.54 10.64 2.96
CA TYR A 94 1.54 11.51 2.33
C TYR A 94 2.43 12.19 3.37
N GLN A 95 1.83 12.79 4.40
CA GLN A 95 2.54 13.47 5.48
C GLN A 95 3.42 12.50 6.28
N ASP A 96 2.95 11.28 6.54
CA ASP A 96 3.71 10.25 7.23
C ASP A 96 4.94 9.77 6.44
N ILE A 97 4.83 9.72 5.11
CA ILE A 97 5.97 9.43 4.21
C ILE A 97 6.93 10.60 4.18
N GLU A 98 6.43 11.82 4.05
CA GLU A 98 7.26 13.03 4.02
C GLU A 98 8.11 13.14 5.30
N ASN A 99 7.48 12.95 6.47
CA ASN A 99 8.09 13.04 7.80
C ASN A 99 8.93 11.81 8.24
N ASP A 100 9.19 10.86 7.33
CA ASP A 100 9.99 9.64 7.60
C ASP A 100 9.42 8.68 8.67
N TYR A 101 8.14 8.81 9.04
CA TYR A 101 7.46 7.89 9.97
C TYR A 101 7.23 6.49 9.37
N ILE A 102 7.35 6.36 8.05
CA ILE A 102 7.15 5.10 7.30
C ILE A 102 8.25 4.05 7.52
N LYS A 103 9.37 4.40 8.16
CA LYS A 103 10.45 3.44 8.42
C LYS A 103 9.97 2.23 9.24
N THR A 104 9.07 2.49 10.21
CA THR A 104 8.43 1.47 11.04
C THR A 104 7.29 0.77 10.29
N LEU A 105 6.61 1.46 9.38
CA LEU A 105 5.52 0.89 8.58
C LEU A 105 6.04 -0.08 7.49
N SER A 106 7.18 0.21 6.85
CA SER A 106 7.84 -0.69 5.90
C SER A 106 8.27 -2.01 6.55
N GLU A 107 8.76 -1.97 7.79
CA GLU A 107 9.07 -3.17 8.57
C GLU A 107 7.80 -3.98 8.91
N LEU A 108 6.67 -3.32 9.18
CA LEU A 108 5.35 -3.95 9.38
C LEU A 108 4.78 -4.57 8.08
N ILE A 109 4.90 -3.89 6.94
CA ILE A 109 4.42 -4.36 5.62
C ILE A 109 5.22 -5.56 5.13
N HIS A 110 6.54 -5.56 5.36
CA HIS A 110 7.34 -6.76 5.10
C HIS A 110 6.81 -7.94 5.92
N GLY A 111 6.34 -7.70 7.15
CA GLY A 111 5.70 -8.72 7.99
C GLY A 111 4.37 -9.27 7.42
N ASP A 112 3.48 -8.40 6.94
CA ASP A 112 2.19 -8.81 6.36
C ASP A 112 2.37 -9.59 5.04
N VAL A 113 3.20 -9.08 4.12
CA VAL A 113 3.49 -9.76 2.85
C VAL A 113 4.27 -11.07 3.08
N PHE A 114 5.14 -11.08 4.10
CA PHE A 114 5.80 -12.30 4.57
C PHE A 114 4.78 -13.32 5.08
N SER A 115 3.78 -12.88 5.84
CA SER A 115 2.69 -13.73 6.31
C SER A 115 1.88 -14.31 5.14
N ASP A 116 1.46 -13.49 4.17
CA ASP A 116 0.71 -13.96 2.99
C ASP A 116 1.48 -15.03 2.19
N TYR A 117 2.80 -14.90 2.08
CA TYR A 117 3.64 -15.91 1.42
C TYR A 117 3.83 -17.18 2.25
N LEU A 118 3.81 -17.08 3.58
CA LEU A 118 3.82 -18.25 4.47
C LEU A 118 2.47 -18.99 4.41
N ASP A 119 1.37 -18.26 4.40
CA ASP A 119 0.02 -18.82 4.27
C ASP A 119 -0.14 -19.56 2.92
N MET A 120 0.42 -19.01 1.84
CA MET A 120 0.45 -19.68 0.53
C MET A 120 1.36 -20.92 0.53
N ALA A 121 2.48 -20.91 1.27
CA ALA A 121 3.33 -22.08 1.44
C ALA A 121 2.64 -23.17 2.26
N GLU A 122 1.88 -22.79 3.30
CA GLU A 122 1.07 -23.71 4.11
C GLU A 122 -0.07 -24.33 3.31
N TYR A 123 -0.74 -23.54 2.46
CA TYR A 123 -1.75 -24.07 1.53
C TYR A 123 -1.17 -25.13 0.59
N LEU A 124 0.00 -24.88 0.01
CA LEU A 124 0.67 -25.84 -0.88
C LEU A 124 1.15 -27.10 -0.14
N LEU A 125 1.55 -26.97 1.13
CA LEU A 125 1.89 -28.11 1.98
C LEU A 125 0.65 -28.98 2.24
N ASN A 126 -0.49 -28.37 2.54
CA ASN A 126 -1.76 -29.07 2.79
C ASN A 126 -2.31 -29.77 1.53
N GLU A 127 -2.07 -29.23 0.34
CA GLU A 127 -2.43 -29.84 -0.95
C GLU A 127 -1.41 -30.92 -1.42
N GLY A 128 -0.38 -31.21 -0.62
CA GLY A 128 0.61 -32.27 -0.91
C GLY A 128 1.76 -31.84 -1.82
N TYR A 129 1.93 -30.55 -2.08
CA TYR A 129 3.03 -29.99 -2.88
C TYR A 129 4.21 -29.55 -2.01
N GLU A 130 4.83 -30.51 -1.31
CA GLU A 130 5.91 -30.28 -0.32
C GLU A 130 7.10 -29.51 -0.89
N ASP A 131 7.53 -29.83 -2.12
CA ASP A 131 8.65 -29.16 -2.79
C ASP A 131 8.34 -27.69 -3.13
N ALA A 132 7.10 -27.40 -3.56
CA ALA A 132 6.68 -26.05 -3.91
C ALA A 132 6.56 -25.16 -2.66
N ALA A 133 6.03 -25.73 -1.56
CA ALA A 133 5.97 -25.08 -0.26
C ALA A 133 7.37 -24.73 0.27
N ALA A 134 8.32 -25.68 0.21
CA ALA A 134 9.69 -25.46 0.65
C ALA A 134 10.41 -24.35 -0.14
N VAL A 135 10.19 -24.29 -1.47
CA VAL A 135 10.76 -23.25 -2.32
C VAL A 135 10.19 -21.87 -2.00
N ILE A 136 8.88 -21.77 -1.76
CA ILE A 136 8.23 -20.48 -1.44
C ILE A 136 8.66 -19.99 -0.07
N ALA A 137 8.60 -20.83 0.96
CA ALA A 137 9.05 -20.49 2.31
C ALA A 137 10.53 -20.08 2.34
N GLY A 138 11.41 -20.84 1.67
CA GLY A 138 12.85 -20.54 1.61
C GLY A 138 13.19 -19.25 0.86
N ARG A 139 12.47 -18.95 -0.24
CA ARG A 139 12.64 -17.70 -0.99
C ARG A 139 12.17 -16.49 -0.19
N THR A 140 11.06 -16.63 0.52
CA THR A 140 10.49 -15.59 1.37
C THR A 140 11.42 -15.27 2.54
N PHE A 141 11.92 -16.29 3.25
CA PHE A 141 12.88 -16.11 4.35
C PHE A 141 14.18 -15.42 3.91
N LYS A 142 14.69 -15.78 2.72
CA LYS A 142 15.91 -15.18 2.15
C LYS A 142 15.73 -13.74 1.69
N LYS A 143 14.51 -13.33 1.34
CA LYS A 143 14.20 -11.93 0.97
C LYS A 143 14.05 -11.04 2.21
N THR A 144 13.54 -11.58 3.32
CA THR A 144 13.32 -10.82 4.56
C THR A 144 14.61 -10.65 5.38
N LEU A 145 15.59 -11.56 5.24
CA LEU A 145 16.92 -11.37 5.81
C LEU A 145 17.77 -10.45 4.91
N PRO A 146 18.30 -9.32 5.42
CA PRO A 146 19.38 -8.61 4.75
C PRO A 146 20.56 -9.57 4.56
N LYS A 147 21.17 -9.59 3.37
CA LYS A 147 22.39 -10.39 3.09
C LYS A 147 23.47 -10.11 4.15
N ILE A 148 23.56 -10.98 5.15
CA ILE A 148 24.73 -11.07 6.02
C ILE A 148 25.66 -12.15 5.43
N GLY A 149 26.80 -11.71 4.88
CA GLY A 149 27.79 -12.53 4.17
C GLY A 149 27.83 -12.14 2.70
N TYR A 150 28.89 -11.54 2.17
CA TYR A 150 30.29 -11.94 2.26
C TYR A 150 31.22 -10.72 2.29
N SER A 151 31.98 -10.51 3.37
CA SER A 151 33.24 -9.73 3.37
C SER A 151 34.06 -10.04 4.64
N ASN A 152 34.20 -11.32 5.00
CA ASN A 152 35.26 -11.73 5.93
C ASN A 152 35.74 -13.15 5.63
N SER A 153 36.33 -13.32 4.45
CA SER A 153 37.19 -14.46 4.13
C SER A 153 38.12 -14.07 3.00
N ASN A 154 39.08 -13.19 3.29
CA ASN A 154 40.36 -13.22 2.58
C ASN A 154 41.40 -13.77 3.55
N PRO A 155 41.69 -15.09 3.55
CA PRO A 155 42.96 -15.57 4.02
C PRO A 155 43.95 -15.43 2.86
N ASN A 156 44.91 -14.51 3.06
CA ASN A 156 46.17 -14.25 2.36
C ASN A 156 46.32 -12.77 1.97
#